data_AF-E6MMV1-F1
#
_entry.id   AF-E6MMV1-F1
#
_cell.length_a   1.000
_cell.length_b   1.000
_cell.length_c   1.000
_cell.angle_alpha   90.00
_cell.angle_beta   90.00
_cell.angle_gamma   90.00
#
_symmetry.space_group_name_H-M   'P 1'
#
loop_
_entity.id
_entity.type
_entity.pdbx_description
1 polymer ?
#
loop_
_entity_poly.entity_id
_entity_poly.type
_entity_poly.pdbx_seq_one_letter_code
_entity_poly.pdbx_strand_id
1 'polypeptide(L)'
;MTMKLKQCLLLLVLMSAFSFVHAQNHPILGYYWLGMTEEEHYQQALKMKDATEVGKPDEVPGRYLLSIAGIDFDAETTSVNWAEPITLDDYLQYLKNPSPLFFTGRSYFYEGKLVSLTIYTPSPNELEGFLCYMPKTVLADDKEGENRTSYAVFNVERHNKLVDLTNQVVTYLNKRYGKPQKEYVIPLLSALKKGEDSKPLDSNWFRLCSGGAVLPRAEWQQGKMKIIVGISNFAKLFILFYDAEVVSPTGLSSLTKPETSVKATAEW
;
A
#
# COMPACT_ATOMS: atom_id res chain seq x y z
N MET A 1 38.35 -6.27 34.98
CA MET A 1 37.97 -6.03 33.57
C MET A 1 36.48 -6.33 33.33
N THR A 2 35.57 -5.72 34.11
CA THR A 2 34.17 -6.17 34.23
C THR A 2 33.13 -5.04 34.14
N MET A 3 33.56 -3.77 34.15
CA MET A 3 32.65 -2.62 34.02
C MET A 3 32.20 -2.34 32.58
N LYS A 4 33.05 -2.56 31.57
CA LYS A 4 32.71 -2.28 30.16
C LYS A 4 31.61 -3.21 29.61
N LEU A 5 31.59 -4.48 30.03
CA LEU A 5 30.60 -5.45 29.57
C LEU A 5 29.20 -5.15 30.12
N LYS A 6 29.10 -4.70 31.39
CA LYS A 6 27.83 -4.29 31.99
C LYS A 6 27.26 -3.02 31.36
N GLN A 7 28.11 -2.05 30.99
CA GLN A 7 27.67 -0.84 30.27
C GLN A 7 27.21 -1.14 28.85
N CYS A 8 27.87 -2.05 28.11
CA CYS A 8 27.40 -2.50 26.80
C CYS A 8 26.07 -3.25 26.89
N LEU A 9 25.88 -4.10 27.90
CA LEU A 9 24.61 -4.81 28.11
C LEU A 9 23.48 -3.82 28.45
N LEU A 10 23.76 -2.80 29.28
CA LEU A 10 22.77 -1.79 29.65
C LEU A 10 22.38 -0.92 28.45
N LEU A 11 23.33 -0.57 27.57
CA LEU A 11 23.06 0.13 26.31
C LEU A 11 22.24 -0.73 25.34
N LEU A 12 22.52 -2.04 25.25
CA LEU A 12 21.73 -2.96 24.41
C LEU A 12 20.29 -3.11 24.93
N VAL A 13 20.11 -3.19 26.25
CA VAL A 13 18.79 -3.26 26.90
C VAL A 13 18.04 -1.93 26.76
N LEU A 14 18.72 -0.79 26.81
CA LEU A 14 18.12 0.52 26.57
C LEU A 14 17.74 0.72 25.09
N MET A 15 18.57 0.29 24.14
CA MET A 15 18.26 0.36 22.70
C MET A 15 17.12 -0.58 22.30
N SER A 16 17.07 -1.79 22.88
CA SER A 16 15.94 -2.71 22.71
C SER A 16 14.68 -2.21 23.41
N ALA A 17 14.79 -1.56 24.57
CA ALA A 17 13.66 -0.91 25.24
C ALA A 17 13.16 0.35 24.51
N PHE A 18 14.03 1.16 23.90
CA PHE A 18 13.61 2.28 23.04
C PHE A 18 12.89 1.80 21.78
N SER A 19 13.32 0.66 21.22
CA SER A 19 12.62 -0.04 20.15
C SER A 19 11.28 -0.65 20.62
N PHE A 20 11.17 -1.00 21.91
CA PHE A 20 9.97 -1.60 22.51
C PHE A 20 8.95 -0.56 23.01
N VAL A 21 9.38 0.65 23.38
CA VAL A 21 8.47 1.75 23.77
C VAL A 21 7.70 2.29 22.55
N HIS A 22 8.26 2.21 21.34
CA HIS A 22 7.52 2.44 20.09
C HIS A 22 6.64 1.24 19.66
N ALA A 23 6.80 0.07 20.29
CA ALA A 23 6.06 -1.16 19.97
C ALA A 23 4.61 -1.19 20.50
N GLN A 24 4.10 -0.08 21.07
CA GLN A 24 2.67 0.10 21.29
C GLN A 24 1.89 0.42 20.01
N ASN A 25 2.57 0.72 18.89
CA ASN A 25 1.94 0.86 17.59
C ASN A 25 1.92 -0.49 16.88
N HIS A 26 0.73 -0.99 16.55
CA HIS A 26 0.52 -2.25 15.85
C HIS A 26 1.45 -2.38 14.63
N PRO A 27 2.51 -3.20 14.69
CA PRO A 27 3.49 -3.21 13.62
C PRO A 27 2.85 -3.77 12.35
N ILE A 28 2.99 -3.02 11.26
CA ILE A 28 2.65 -3.42 9.91
C ILE A 28 3.69 -4.45 9.48
N LEU A 29 3.24 -5.69 9.27
CA LEU A 29 4.05 -6.82 8.85
C LEU A 29 5.22 -7.18 9.79
N GLY A 30 5.27 -6.60 11.00
CA GLY A 30 6.34 -6.85 11.98
C GLY A 30 7.55 -5.92 11.89
N TYR A 31 7.63 -5.05 10.88
CA TYR A 31 8.80 -4.20 10.62
C TYR A 31 8.47 -2.72 10.58
N TYR A 32 7.26 -2.36 10.14
CA TYR A 32 6.89 -0.96 9.91
C TYR A 32 5.82 -0.49 10.89
N TRP A 33 5.70 0.82 11.08
CA TRP A 33 4.57 1.46 11.74
C TRP A 33 4.32 2.83 11.11
N LEU A 34 3.08 3.30 11.18
CA LEU A 34 2.76 4.66 10.75
C LEU A 34 3.41 5.66 11.71
N GLY A 35 3.97 6.74 11.18
CA GLY A 35 4.71 7.74 11.96
C GLY A 35 6.23 7.51 12.05
N MET A 36 6.76 6.47 11.41
CA MET A 36 8.21 6.29 11.24
C MET A 36 8.82 7.43 10.45
N THR A 37 10.01 7.87 10.84
CA THR A 37 10.85 8.71 9.98
C THR A 37 11.33 7.93 8.76
N GLU A 38 11.78 8.65 7.73
CA GLU A 38 12.40 8.06 6.53
C GLU A 38 13.60 7.17 6.88
N GLU A 39 14.44 7.60 7.81
CA GLU A 39 15.61 6.82 8.26
C GLU A 39 15.19 5.53 8.98
N GLU A 40 14.22 5.60 9.89
CA GLU A 40 13.74 4.39 10.57
C GLU A 40 13.11 3.42 9.56
N HIS A 41 12.33 3.92 8.60
CA HIS A 41 11.76 3.12 7.53
C HIS A 41 12.86 2.47 6.67
N TYR A 42 13.94 3.18 6.36
CA TYR A 42 15.09 2.65 5.63
C TYR A 42 15.75 1.50 6.35
N GLN A 43 16.06 1.67 7.63
CA GLN A 43 16.69 0.63 8.43
C GLN A 43 15.80 -0.61 8.56
N GLN A 44 14.48 -0.45 8.64
CA GLN A 44 13.56 -1.59 8.69
C GLN A 44 13.40 -2.27 7.33
N ALA A 45 13.44 -1.53 6.22
CA ALA A 45 13.43 -2.11 4.89
C ALA A 45 14.67 -2.97 4.63
N LEU A 46 15.85 -2.57 5.09
CA LEU A 46 17.05 -3.41 5.00
C LEU A 46 16.89 -4.71 5.80
N LYS A 47 16.47 -4.62 7.07
CA LYS A 47 16.21 -5.81 7.91
C LYS A 47 15.17 -6.74 7.31
N MET A 48 14.13 -6.18 6.69
CA MET A 48 13.11 -6.95 6.00
C MET A 48 13.70 -7.71 4.82
N LYS A 49 14.46 -7.03 3.96
CA LYS A 49 15.10 -7.66 2.79
C LYS A 49 16.04 -8.78 3.21
N ASP A 50 16.90 -8.55 4.18
CA ASP A 50 17.83 -9.58 4.70
C ASP A 50 17.08 -10.82 5.22
N ALA A 51 15.91 -10.64 5.83
CA ALA A 51 15.10 -11.72 6.39
C ALA A 51 14.22 -12.44 5.35
N THR A 52 14.01 -11.85 4.18
CA THR A 52 13.04 -12.32 3.17
C THR A 52 13.65 -12.62 1.81
N GLU A 53 14.96 -12.50 1.68
CA GLU A 53 15.69 -12.85 0.47
C GLU A 53 15.50 -14.34 0.11
N VAL A 54 15.14 -14.59 -1.15
CA VAL A 54 15.02 -15.91 -1.75
C VAL A 54 15.75 -15.93 -3.08
N GLY A 55 16.45 -17.03 -3.35
CA GLY A 55 17.26 -17.21 -4.56
C GLY A 55 18.70 -17.62 -4.26
N LYS A 56 19.49 -17.86 -5.31
CA LYS A 56 20.93 -18.07 -5.18
C LYS A 56 21.64 -16.70 -5.20
N PRO A 57 22.76 -16.53 -4.47
CA PRO A 57 23.52 -15.27 -4.44
C PRO A 57 23.93 -14.72 -5.81
N ASP A 58 23.91 -15.59 -6.83
CA ASP A 58 24.41 -15.33 -8.17
C ASP A 58 23.30 -14.83 -9.13
N GLU A 59 22.03 -14.91 -8.74
CA GLU A 59 20.89 -14.40 -9.51
C GLU A 59 20.59 -12.95 -9.10
N VAL A 60 21.12 -12.00 -9.87
CA VAL A 60 20.81 -10.58 -9.72
C VAL A 60 19.63 -10.20 -10.63
N PRO A 61 18.59 -9.51 -10.13
CA PRO A 61 18.39 -9.10 -8.73
C PRO A 61 17.82 -10.22 -7.85
N GLY A 62 18.21 -10.23 -6.57
CA GLY A 62 17.62 -11.10 -5.55
C GLY A 62 16.11 -10.83 -5.41
N ARG A 63 15.34 -11.86 -5.07
CA ARG A 63 13.90 -11.72 -4.83
C ARG A 63 13.65 -11.63 -3.34
N TYR A 64 12.74 -10.76 -2.90
CA TYR A 64 12.43 -10.59 -1.48
C TYR A 64 10.94 -10.89 -1.25
N LEU A 65 10.63 -12.02 -0.61
CA LEU A 65 9.25 -12.53 -0.51
C LEU A 65 8.76 -12.64 0.93
N LEU A 66 7.60 -12.04 1.19
CA LEU A 66 6.84 -12.14 2.44
C LEU A 66 5.63 -13.04 2.25
N SER A 67 5.53 -14.12 3.03
CA SER A 67 4.35 -14.99 2.97
C SER A 67 3.23 -14.49 3.88
N ILE A 68 2.10 -14.13 3.28
CA ILE A 68 0.87 -13.74 3.99
C ILE A 68 -0.23 -14.71 3.56
N ALA A 69 -0.77 -15.48 4.51
CA ALA A 69 -1.74 -16.54 4.22
C ALA A 69 -1.24 -17.60 3.22
N GLY A 70 0.09 -17.84 3.15
CA GLY A 70 0.68 -18.74 2.16
C GLY A 70 0.80 -18.14 0.75
N ILE A 71 0.55 -16.83 0.60
CA ILE A 71 0.66 -16.07 -0.64
C ILE A 71 1.89 -15.17 -0.54
N ASP A 72 2.74 -15.20 -1.57
CA ASP A 72 3.95 -14.37 -1.60
C ASP A 72 3.62 -12.93 -1.95
N PHE A 73 4.13 -12.01 -1.14
CA PHE A 73 4.15 -10.57 -1.36
C PHE A 73 5.58 -10.11 -1.60
N ASP A 74 5.75 -9.20 -2.54
CA ASP A 74 7.03 -8.63 -2.89
C ASP A 74 7.45 -7.60 -1.84
N ALA A 75 8.42 -7.96 -1.00
CA ALA A 75 8.95 -7.09 0.04
C ALA A 75 9.75 -5.92 -0.55
N GLU A 76 10.12 -5.94 -1.83
CA GLU A 76 10.75 -4.78 -2.46
C GLU A 76 9.81 -3.57 -2.51
N THR A 77 8.50 -3.81 -2.58
CA THR A 77 7.47 -2.76 -2.64
C THR A 77 7.41 -1.89 -1.37
N THR A 78 8.00 -2.33 -0.25
CA THR A 78 8.12 -1.56 0.99
C THR A 78 9.46 -0.85 1.15
N SER A 79 10.33 -0.86 0.13
CA SER A 79 11.61 -0.16 0.21
C SER A 79 11.44 1.35 0.09
N VAL A 80 12.31 2.11 0.77
CA VAL A 80 12.27 3.59 0.79
C VAL A 80 12.40 4.20 -0.59
N ASN A 81 13.14 3.53 -1.49
CA ASN A 81 13.28 3.99 -2.88
C ASN A 81 11.94 4.06 -3.64
N TRP A 82 10.90 3.40 -3.13
CA TRP A 82 9.54 3.40 -3.69
C TRP A 82 8.56 4.27 -2.90
N ALA A 83 9.05 4.93 -1.84
CA ALA A 83 8.23 5.80 -1.03
C ALA A 83 8.43 7.26 -1.43
N GLU A 84 7.35 8.03 -1.45
CA GLU A 84 7.37 9.40 -1.95
C GLU A 84 6.72 10.37 -0.96
N PRO A 85 7.15 11.63 -0.89
CA PRO A 85 6.43 12.65 -0.16
C PRO A 85 5.08 12.94 -0.85
N ILE A 86 4.02 13.12 -0.06
CA ILE A 86 2.76 13.66 -0.59
C ILE A 86 2.97 15.12 -0.99
N THR A 87 2.72 15.44 -2.26
CA THR A 87 2.89 16.79 -2.79
C THR A 87 1.60 17.59 -2.78
N LEU A 88 1.71 18.91 -3.01
CA LEU A 88 0.54 19.76 -3.23
C LEU A 88 -0.28 19.30 -4.45
N ASP A 89 0.37 18.85 -5.53
CA ASP A 89 -0.32 18.38 -6.73
C ASP A 89 -1.13 17.11 -6.45
N ASP A 90 -0.58 16.17 -5.68
CA ASP A 90 -1.31 14.99 -5.21
C ASP A 90 -2.54 15.42 -4.41
N TYR A 91 -2.37 16.36 -3.48
CA TYR A 91 -3.47 16.85 -2.65
C TYR A 91 -4.56 17.56 -3.46
N LEU A 92 -4.19 18.40 -4.43
CA LEU A 92 -5.15 19.09 -5.31
C LEU A 92 -5.93 18.10 -6.17
N GLN A 93 -5.30 17.01 -6.63
CA GLN A 93 -6.00 15.93 -7.31
C GLN A 93 -6.92 15.15 -6.36
N TYR A 94 -6.43 14.86 -5.15
CA TYR A 94 -7.20 14.20 -4.11
C TYR A 94 -8.46 14.99 -3.72
N LEU A 95 -8.41 16.33 -3.65
CA LEU A 95 -9.58 17.15 -3.34
C LEU A 95 -10.71 17.05 -4.38
N LYS A 96 -10.38 16.75 -5.64
CA LYS A 96 -11.39 16.51 -6.68
C LYS A 96 -12.16 15.22 -6.44
N ASN A 97 -11.56 14.24 -5.76
CA ASN A 97 -12.19 12.99 -5.34
C ASN A 97 -11.52 12.45 -4.07
N PRO A 98 -12.03 12.82 -2.89
CA PRO A 98 -11.40 12.44 -1.63
C PRO A 98 -11.74 10.99 -1.29
N SER A 99 -11.10 10.04 -1.98
CA SER A 99 -11.10 8.62 -1.66
C SER A 99 -9.72 8.26 -1.14
N PRO A 100 -9.56 7.75 0.10
CA PRO A 100 -8.26 7.38 0.66
C PRO A 100 -7.48 6.36 -0.20
N LEU A 101 -8.18 5.59 -1.03
CA LEU A 101 -7.59 4.69 -2.03
C LEU A 101 -6.71 5.42 -3.05
N PHE A 102 -6.84 6.74 -3.18
CA PHE A 102 -6.01 7.58 -4.03
C PHE A 102 -4.51 7.42 -3.72
N PHE A 103 -4.14 7.25 -2.45
CA PHE A 103 -2.76 7.05 -1.98
C PHE A 103 -2.31 5.58 -1.97
N THR A 104 -3.05 4.69 -2.64
CA THR A 104 -2.57 3.33 -2.94
C THR A 104 -1.64 3.41 -4.16
N GLY A 105 -0.78 2.42 -4.36
CA GLY A 105 0.17 2.38 -5.49
C GLY A 105 1.60 2.41 -5.02
N ARG A 106 1.86 3.26 -4.03
CA ARG A 106 3.18 3.52 -3.45
C ARG A 106 3.06 3.60 -1.93
N SER A 107 4.20 3.78 -1.28
CA SER A 107 4.27 4.18 0.12
C SER A 107 4.43 5.71 0.18
N TYR A 108 3.83 6.36 1.16
CA TYR A 108 3.83 7.82 1.25
C TYR A 108 4.35 8.33 2.57
N PHE A 109 5.16 9.38 2.47
CA PHE A 109 5.59 10.21 3.58
C PHE A 109 4.84 11.54 3.58
N TYR A 110 4.57 12.07 4.76
CA TYR A 110 4.07 13.42 4.94
C TYR A 110 4.73 14.03 6.18
N GLU A 111 5.25 15.25 6.04
CA GLU A 111 6.07 15.91 7.07
C GLU A 111 7.23 15.00 7.59
N GLY A 112 7.85 14.25 6.67
CA GLY A 112 8.95 13.32 6.97
C GLY A 112 8.54 12.05 7.71
N LYS A 113 7.23 11.77 7.83
CA LYS A 113 6.66 10.62 8.54
C LYS A 113 5.89 9.69 7.62
N LEU A 114 6.05 8.37 7.79
CA LEU A 114 5.34 7.36 6.99
C LEU A 114 3.85 7.41 7.33
N VAL A 115 3.01 7.71 6.34
CA VAL A 115 1.55 7.83 6.50
C VAL A 115 0.76 6.81 5.70
N SER A 116 1.40 6.18 4.72
CA SER A 116 0.84 5.11 3.90
C SER A 116 1.93 4.11 3.53
N LEU A 117 1.62 2.82 3.62
CA LEU A 117 2.46 1.73 3.14
C LEU A 117 1.59 0.78 2.31
N THR A 118 1.99 0.53 1.06
CA THR A 118 1.31 -0.45 0.20
C THR A 118 2.25 -1.59 -0.13
N ILE A 119 1.76 -2.83 -0.01
CA ILE A 119 2.46 -4.03 -0.48
C ILE A 119 1.67 -4.73 -1.58
N TYR A 120 2.39 -5.37 -2.49
CA TYR A 120 1.79 -6.11 -3.60
C TYR A 120 2.31 -7.54 -3.67
N THR A 121 1.50 -8.44 -4.24
CA THR A 121 2.05 -9.71 -4.76
C THR A 121 3.04 -9.42 -5.88
N PRO A 122 4.05 -10.29 -6.11
CA PRO A 122 4.98 -10.15 -7.21
C PRO A 122 4.28 -9.89 -8.54
N SER A 123 4.92 -9.11 -9.40
CA SER A 123 4.40 -8.88 -10.73
C SER A 123 4.21 -10.21 -11.44
N PRO A 124 3.04 -10.48 -12.07
CA PRO A 124 3.08 -11.36 -13.24
C PRO A 124 4.10 -10.82 -14.25
N ASN A 125 4.46 -11.63 -15.25
CA ASN A 125 5.09 -11.01 -16.41
C ASN A 125 4.19 -9.83 -16.89
N GLU A 126 4.81 -8.72 -17.29
CA GLU A 126 4.10 -7.44 -17.48
C GLU A 126 2.93 -7.57 -18.46
N LEU A 127 3.10 -8.45 -19.46
CA LEU A 127 2.08 -8.76 -20.45
C LEU A 127 0.84 -9.42 -19.82
N GLU A 128 0.99 -10.45 -18.99
CA GLU A 128 -0.14 -11.12 -18.34
C GLU A 128 -0.93 -10.22 -17.39
N GLY A 129 -0.23 -9.31 -16.69
CA GLY A 129 -0.87 -8.34 -15.80
C GLY A 129 -1.73 -7.35 -16.58
N PHE A 130 -1.13 -6.72 -17.59
CA PHE A 130 -1.78 -5.75 -18.46
C PHE A 130 -2.94 -6.37 -19.26
N LEU A 131 -2.78 -7.62 -19.72
CA LEU A 131 -3.81 -8.34 -20.46
C LEU A 131 -4.94 -8.88 -19.58
N CYS A 132 -4.91 -8.72 -18.25
CA CYS A 132 -6.02 -9.17 -17.42
C CYS A 132 -7.16 -8.13 -17.38
N TYR A 133 -6.81 -6.86 -17.16
CA TYR A 133 -7.75 -5.76 -17.02
C TYR A 133 -7.37 -4.64 -17.99
N MET A 134 -8.23 -4.37 -18.97
CA MET A 134 -8.10 -3.17 -19.80
C MET A 134 -9.18 -2.17 -19.44
N PRO A 135 -8.86 -0.87 -19.34
CA PRO A 135 -9.89 0.15 -19.16
C PRO A 135 -10.94 -0.01 -20.25
N LYS A 136 -12.21 -0.01 -19.88
CA LYS A 136 -13.27 0.16 -20.88
C LYS A 136 -12.98 1.51 -21.54
N THR A 137 -12.97 1.57 -22.87
CA THR A 137 -12.72 2.82 -23.62
C THR A 137 -13.53 3.93 -22.96
N VAL A 138 -12.86 5.03 -22.59
CA VAL A 138 -13.48 6.20 -21.96
C VAL A 138 -14.70 6.55 -22.80
N LEU A 139 -15.89 6.29 -22.25
CA LEU A 139 -17.12 6.63 -22.95
C LEU A 139 -17.27 8.14 -22.89
N ALA A 140 -17.90 8.74 -23.91
CA ALA A 140 -18.12 10.19 -23.96
C ALA A 140 -18.92 10.72 -22.74
N ASP A 141 -19.55 9.83 -21.97
CA ASP A 141 -20.33 10.10 -20.76
C ASP A 141 -19.59 9.79 -19.45
N ASP A 142 -18.32 9.38 -19.49
CA ASP A 142 -17.48 9.33 -18.28
C ASP A 142 -17.40 10.76 -17.73
N LYS A 143 -18.12 11.02 -16.64
CA LYS A 143 -18.09 12.34 -16.00
C LYS A 143 -16.66 12.63 -15.58
N GLU A 144 -16.07 13.67 -16.18
CA GLU A 144 -14.83 14.26 -15.69
C GLU A 144 -14.95 14.48 -14.19
N GLY A 145 -14.03 13.93 -13.42
CA GLY A 145 -14.01 14.10 -11.97
C GLY A 145 -14.81 13.09 -11.16
N GLU A 146 -15.02 11.86 -11.64
CA GLU A 146 -15.22 10.69 -10.74
C GLU A 146 -13.92 9.87 -10.68
N ASN A 147 -13.46 9.46 -9.48
CA ASN A 147 -12.30 8.57 -9.36
C ASN A 147 -12.62 7.13 -9.77
N ARG A 148 -13.83 6.90 -10.29
CA ARG A 148 -14.31 5.60 -10.66
C ARG A 148 -14.05 5.35 -12.12
N THR A 149 -13.62 4.14 -12.42
CA THR A 149 -13.44 3.68 -13.80
C THR A 149 -13.97 2.26 -13.92
N SER A 150 -14.30 1.84 -15.13
CA SER A 150 -14.70 0.47 -15.44
C SER A 150 -13.61 -0.23 -16.23
N TYR A 151 -13.49 -1.54 -16.06
CA TYR A 151 -12.54 -2.37 -16.79
C TYR A 151 -13.26 -3.51 -17.49
N ALA A 152 -12.71 -3.95 -18.60
CA ALA A 152 -13.01 -5.24 -19.21
C ALA A 152 -11.97 -6.27 -18.75
N VAL A 153 -12.44 -7.48 -18.47
CA VAL A 153 -11.63 -8.62 -18.04
C VAL A 153 -11.36 -9.52 -19.24
N PHE A 154 -10.11 -9.53 -19.67
CA PHE A 154 -9.63 -10.32 -20.81
C PHE A 154 -9.08 -11.68 -20.36
N ASN A 155 -8.73 -11.83 -19.08
CA ASN A 155 -8.35 -13.10 -18.48
C ASN A 155 -9.24 -13.44 -17.27
N VAL A 156 -10.37 -14.11 -17.55
CA VAL A 156 -11.38 -14.49 -16.54
C VAL A 156 -10.83 -15.47 -15.50
N GLU A 157 -10.03 -16.44 -15.91
CA GLU A 157 -9.44 -17.42 -14.99
C GLU A 157 -8.54 -16.72 -13.96
N ARG A 158 -7.67 -15.83 -14.43
CA ARG A 158 -6.79 -15.04 -13.56
C ARG A 158 -7.60 -14.14 -12.62
N HIS A 159 -8.62 -13.45 -13.13
CA HIS A 159 -9.50 -12.64 -12.29
C HIS A 159 -10.11 -13.45 -11.16
N ASN A 160 -10.77 -14.58 -11.46
CA ASN A 160 -11.40 -15.44 -10.46
C ASN A 160 -10.38 -15.97 -9.45
N LYS A 161 -9.19 -16.37 -9.90
CA LYS A 161 -8.09 -16.78 -9.01
C LYS A 161 -7.67 -15.66 -8.07
N LEU A 162 -7.55 -14.42 -8.55
CA LEU A 162 -7.23 -13.27 -7.70
C LEU A 162 -8.34 -12.98 -6.69
N VAL A 163 -9.62 -13.15 -7.05
CA VAL A 163 -10.75 -13.02 -6.12
C VAL A 163 -10.62 -14.05 -4.99
N ASP A 164 -10.34 -15.31 -5.31
CA ASP A 164 -10.16 -16.37 -4.31
C ASP A 164 -8.95 -16.11 -3.40
N LEU A 165 -7.80 -15.73 -3.96
CA LEU A 165 -6.61 -15.36 -3.20
C LEU A 165 -6.88 -14.15 -2.30
N THR A 166 -7.62 -13.16 -2.78
CA THR A 166 -8.00 -11.99 -1.97
C THR A 166 -8.87 -12.41 -0.79
N ASN A 167 -9.83 -13.33 -0.99
CA ASN A 167 -10.65 -13.87 0.09
C ASN A 167 -9.84 -14.66 1.13
N GLN A 168 -8.76 -15.35 0.72
CA GLN A 168 -7.83 -16.01 1.64
C GLN A 168 -7.08 -14.97 2.50
N VAL A 169 -6.58 -13.88 1.90
CA VAL A 169 -5.95 -12.78 2.64
C VAL A 169 -6.94 -12.11 3.60
N VAL A 170 -8.19 -11.87 3.18
CA VAL A 170 -9.26 -11.35 4.06
C VAL A 170 -9.44 -12.26 5.28
N THR A 171 -9.52 -13.58 5.07
CA THR A 171 -9.67 -14.55 6.16
C THR A 171 -8.49 -14.51 7.13
N TYR A 172 -7.27 -14.35 6.60
CA TYR A 172 -6.07 -14.19 7.42
C TYR A 172 -6.09 -12.88 8.23
N LEU A 173 -6.40 -11.76 7.58
CA LEU A 173 -6.48 -10.45 8.23
C LEU A 173 -7.58 -10.40 9.29
N ASN A 174 -8.69 -11.12 9.09
CA ASN A 174 -9.76 -11.23 10.09
C ASN A 174 -9.31 -11.86 11.40
N LYS A 175 -8.35 -12.80 11.35
CA LYS A 175 -7.77 -13.40 12.57
C LYS A 175 -6.96 -12.38 13.38
N ARG A 176 -6.42 -11.35 12.72
CA ARG A 176 -5.56 -10.33 13.33
C ARG A 176 -6.31 -9.06 13.73
N TYR A 177 -7.26 -8.62 12.91
CA TYR A 177 -7.94 -7.32 13.05
C TYR A 177 -9.45 -7.44 13.30
N GLY A 178 -9.97 -8.66 13.46
CA GLY A 178 -11.40 -8.89 13.63
C GLY A 178 -12.19 -8.72 12.33
N LYS A 179 -13.50 -8.49 12.43
CA LYS A 179 -14.38 -8.37 11.26
C LYS A 179 -14.08 -7.08 10.49
N PRO A 180 -14.12 -7.08 9.14
CA PRO A 180 -13.98 -5.85 8.37
C PRO A 180 -15.11 -4.87 8.70
N GLN A 181 -14.78 -3.58 8.71
CA GLN A 181 -15.77 -2.51 8.85
C GLN A 181 -16.54 -2.28 7.55
N LYS A 182 -15.91 -2.55 6.41
CA LYS A 182 -16.52 -2.41 5.09
C LYS A 182 -16.07 -3.56 4.21
N GLU A 183 -17.00 -4.08 3.41
CA GLU A 183 -16.74 -5.09 2.40
C GLU A 183 -17.30 -4.63 1.07
N TYR A 184 -16.56 -4.95 0.02
CA TYR A 184 -16.92 -4.70 -1.37
C TYR A 184 -17.13 -6.04 -2.06
N VAL A 185 -18.14 -6.12 -2.93
CA VAL A 185 -18.38 -7.31 -3.73
C VAL A 185 -17.48 -7.25 -4.96
N ILE A 186 -16.66 -8.27 -5.14
CA ILE A 186 -15.94 -8.52 -6.40
C ILE A 186 -16.56 -9.79 -7.01
N PRO A 187 -17.33 -9.70 -8.09
CA PRO A 187 -18.04 -10.85 -8.64
C PRO A 187 -17.08 -11.82 -9.31
N LEU A 188 -17.30 -13.13 -9.13
CA LEU A 188 -16.70 -14.13 -10.00
C LEU A 188 -17.36 -14.04 -11.39
N LEU A 189 -16.57 -14.24 -12.43
CA LEU A 189 -17.02 -14.18 -13.81
C LEU A 189 -17.14 -15.58 -14.41
N SER A 190 -18.18 -15.81 -15.21
CA SER A 190 -18.30 -17.01 -16.02
C SER A 190 -17.22 -17.01 -17.11
N ALA A 191 -16.76 -18.21 -17.52
CA ALA A 191 -15.86 -18.37 -18.65
C ALA A 191 -16.37 -17.65 -19.92
N LEU A 192 -15.42 -17.22 -20.77
CA LEU A 192 -15.74 -16.61 -22.06
C LEU A 192 -16.46 -17.62 -22.96
N LYS A 193 -17.52 -17.17 -23.62
CA LYS A 193 -18.20 -17.92 -24.66
C LYS A 193 -17.41 -17.81 -25.97
N LYS A 194 -17.65 -18.73 -26.91
CA LYS A 194 -17.02 -18.68 -28.23
C LYS A 194 -17.28 -17.32 -28.91
N GLY A 195 -16.22 -16.63 -29.29
CA GLY A 195 -16.28 -15.31 -29.92
C GLY A 195 -16.32 -14.12 -28.96
N GLU A 196 -16.26 -14.34 -27.64
CA GLU A 196 -16.05 -13.28 -26.66
C GLU A 196 -14.55 -13.13 -26.33
N ASP A 197 -14.01 -11.92 -26.47
CA ASP A 197 -12.61 -11.62 -26.12
C ASP A 197 -12.44 -11.13 -24.67
N SER A 198 -13.53 -10.64 -24.05
CA SER A 198 -13.52 -10.15 -22.67
C SER A 198 -14.90 -10.15 -22.03
N LYS A 199 -14.95 -9.98 -20.70
CA LYS A 199 -16.17 -9.72 -19.93
C LYS A 199 -16.16 -8.29 -19.37
N PRO A 200 -17.28 -7.55 -19.40
CA PRO A 200 -17.37 -6.31 -18.65
C PRO A 200 -17.32 -6.60 -17.16
N LEU A 201 -16.59 -5.75 -16.42
CA LEU A 201 -16.61 -5.74 -14.96
C LEU A 201 -17.05 -4.35 -14.49
N ASP A 202 -18.35 -4.20 -14.28
CA ASP A 202 -19.00 -2.98 -13.81
C ASP A 202 -18.82 -2.82 -12.29
N SER A 203 -17.58 -2.91 -11.82
CA SER A 203 -17.19 -2.67 -10.43
C SER A 203 -16.57 -1.27 -10.29
N ASN A 204 -16.71 -0.66 -9.12
CA ASN A 204 -16.12 0.66 -8.84
C ASN A 204 -14.61 0.54 -8.62
N TRP A 205 -13.82 0.61 -9.68
CA TRP A 205 -12.37 0.74 -9.57
C TRP A 205 -12.01 2.16 -9.18
N PHE A 206 -11.15 2.32 -8.17
CA PHE A 206 -10.70 3.61 -7.69
C PHE A 206 -9.36 3.98 -8.33
N ARG A 207 -9.33 5.10 -9.06
CA ARG A 207 -8.12 5.66 -9.67
C ARG A 207 -7.11 6.10 -8.60
N LEU A 208 -5.82 5.87 -8.89
CA LEU A 208 -4.69 6.16 -8.00
C LEU A 208 -3.96 7.45 -8.41
N CYS A 209 -3.15 8.00 -7.51
CA CYS A 209 -2.26 9.13 -7.78
C CYS A 209 -1.11 8.77 -8.76
N SER A 210 -0.49 7.59 -8.60
CA SER A 210 0.67 7.17 -9.40
C SER A 210 0.30 6.46 -10.71
N GLY A 211 -0.92 6.66 -11.20
CA GLY A 211 -1.47 5.95 -12.35
C GLY A 211 -1.97 4.53 -12.02
N GLY A 212 -3.03 4.12 -12.71
CA GLY A 212 -3.71 2.85 -12.46
C GLY A 212 -4.95 2.98 -11.57
N ALA A 213 -5.46 1.84 -11.13
CA ALA A 213 -6.66 1.75 -10.32
C ALA A 213 -6.66 0.50 -9.43
N VAL A 214 -7.47 0.54 -8.38
CA VAL A 214 -7.66 -0.58 -7.45
C VAL A 214 -9.13 -0.92 -7.28
N LEU A 215 -9.38 -2.20 -7.08
CA LEU A 215 -10.66 -2.77 -6.70
C LEU A 215 -10.55 -3.29 -5.27
N PRO A 216 -11.02 -2.54 -4.25
CA PRO A 216 -10.97 -2.96 -2.87
C PRO A 216 -11.91 -4.14 -2.62
N ARG A 217 -11.58 -4.98 -1.64
CA ARG A 217 -12.40 -6.11 -1.18
C ARG A 217 -12.88 -5.94 0.25
N ALA A 218 -12.03 -5.47 1.15
CA ALA A 218 -12.37 -5.30 2.56
C ALA A 218 -11.50 -4.23 3.23
N GLU A 219 -12.06 -3.60 4.27
CA GLU A 219 -11.39 -2.57 5.07
C GLU A 219 -11.50 -2.84 6.56
N TRP A 220 -10.42 -2.59 7.30
CA TRP A 220 -10.36 -2.64 8.76
C TRP A 220 -9.85 -1.32 9.33
N GLN A 221 -10.13 -1.11 10.62
CA GLN A 221 -9.57 -0.02 11.42
C GLN A 221 -8.94 -0.62 12.68
N GLN A 222 -7.72 -0.20 12.97
CA GLN A 222 -7.00 -0.52 14.20
C GLN A 222 -6.37 0.76 14.76
N GLY A 223 -6.97 1.34 15.80
CA GLY A 223 -6.56 2.67 16.27
C GLY A 223 -6.77 3.71 15.17
N LYS A 224 -5.71 4.43 14.77
CA LYS A 224 -5.73 5.39 13.64
C LYS A 224 -5.43 4.75 12.28
N MET A 225 -4.87 3.54 12.27
CA MET A 225 -4.52 2.83 11.06
C MET A 225 -5.76 2.24 10.40
N LYS A 226 -5.95 2.54 9.12
CA LYS A 226 -6.83 1.80 8.23
C LYS A 226 -6.04 0.80 7.41
N ILE A 227 -6.69 -0.32 7.11
CA ILE A 227 -6.13 -1.42 6.35
C ILE A 227 -7.10 -1.73 5.23
N ILE A 228 -6.62 -1.82 3.99
CA ILE A 228 -7.45 -2.19 2.85
C ILE A 228 -6.74 -3.29 2.06
N VAL A 229 -7.49 -4.32 1.67
CA VAL A 229 -7.01 -5.35 0.75
C VAL A 229 -7.85 -5.32 -0.52
N GLY A 230 -7.24 -5.67 -1.65
CA GLY A 230 -7.95 -5.79 -2.92
C GLY A 230 -7.05 -6.20 -4.07
N ILE A 231 -7.50 -5.87 -5.28
CA ILE A 231 -6.84 -6.19 -6.54
C ILE A 231 -6.47 -4.90 -7.27
N SER A 232 -5.26 -4.78 -7.82
CA SER A 232 -4.90 -3.67 -8.71
C SER A 232 -5.22 -3.99 -10.17
N ASN A 233 -5.34 -2.96 -11.00
CA ASN A 233 -5.56 -3.12 -12.44
C ASN A 233 -4.37 -3.78 -13.17
N PHE A 234 -3.25 -4.00 -12.47
CA PHE A 234 -2.10 -4.77 -12.96
C PHE A 234 -2.17 -6.26 -12.56
N ALA A 235 -3.34 -6.73 -12.12
CA ALA A 235 -3.59 -8.11 -11.74
C ALA A 235 -2.72 -8.63 -10.59
N LYS A 236 -2.50 -7.75 -9.60
CA LYS A 236 -1.82 -8.04 -8.33
C LYS A 236 -2.79 -7.90 -7.17
N LEU A 237 -2.60 -8.69 -6.11
CA LEU A 237 -3.22 -8.36 -4.83
C LEU A 237 -2.44 -7.19 -4.21
N PHE A 238 -3.13 -6.36 -3.46
CA PHE A 238 -2.50 -5.32 -2.64
C PHE A 238 -3.01 -5.38 -1.21
N ILE A 239 -2.16 -4.96 -0.27
CA ILE A 239 -2.57 -4.57 1.09
C ILE A 239 -2.03 -3.18 1.34
N LEU A 240 -2.93 -2.25 1.62
CA LEU A 240 -2.65 -0.86 1.98
C LEU A 240 -2.84 -0.68 3.48
N PHE A 241 -1.89 -0.01 4.12
CA PHE A 241 -1.97 0.46 5.51
C PHE A 241 -1.79 1.97 5.52
N TYR A 242 -2.68 2.75 6.14
CA TYR A 242 -2.55 4.21 6.15
C TYR A 242 -3.15 4.86 7.40
N ASP A 243 -2.69 6.06 7.72
CA ASP A 243 -3.28 6.90 8.76
C ASP A 243 -4.42 7.73 8.16
N ALA A 244 -5.66 7.38 8.53
CA ALA A 244 -6.86 7.98 7.95
C ALA A 244 -7.09 9.43 8.39
N GLU A 245 -6.52 9.86 9.50
CA GLU A 245 -6.59 11.26 9.94
C GLU A 245 -5.62 12.10 9.11
N VAL A 246 -4.39 11.61 8.91
CA VAL A 246 -3.35 12.35 8.20
C VAL A 246 -3.65 12.46 6.70
N VAL A 247 -4.05 11.37 6.04
CA VAL A 247 -4.36 11.40 4.59
C VAL A 247 -5.76 11.93 4.27
N SER A 248 -6.46 12.52 5.25
CA SER A 248 -7.76 13.16 5.05
C SER A 248 -7.61 14.57 4.45
N PRO A 249 -8.69 15.17 3.89
CA PRO A 249 -8.65 16.56 3.42
C PRO A 249 -8.23 17.54 4.53
N THR A 250 -8.64 17.27 5.77
CA THR A 250 -8.26 18.10 6.92
C THR A 250 -6.80 17.89 7.31
N GLY A 251 -6.33 16.64 7.31
CA GLY A 251 -4.94 16.29 7.67
C GLY A 251 -3.92 16.88 6.69
N LEU A 252 -4.24 16.86 5.40
CA LEU A 252 -3.38 17.40 4.33
C LEU A 252 -3.57 18.90 4.08
N SER A 253 -4.47 19.57 4.82
CA SER A 253 -4.80 20.99 4.58
C SER A 253 -3.62 21.95 4.72
N SER A 254 -2.55 21.57 5.44
CA SER A 254 -1.35 22.40 5.57
C SER A 254 -0.58 22.54 4.25
N LEU A 255 -0.74 21.61 3.30
CA LEU A 255 -0.12 21.70 1.97
C LEU A 255 -0.55 22.94 1.19
N THR A 256 -1.76 23.44 1.46
CA THR A 256 -2.29 24.66 0.84
C THR A 256 -2.06 25.93 1.64
N LYS A 257 -1.55 25.83 2.88
CA LYS A 257 -1.24 27.02 3.68
C LYS A 257 0.02 27.64 3.11
N PRO A 258 0.06 28.97 2.89
CA PRO A 258 1.33 29.63 2.56
C PRO A 258 2.34 29.28 3.64
N GLU A 259 3.56 28.92 3.25
CA GLU A 259 4.67 28.88 4.21
C GLU A 259 4.76 30.27 4.85
N THR A 260 4.26 30.41 6.08
CA THR A 260 4.63 31.53 6.93
C THR A 260 6.05 31.27 7.42
N SER A 261 7.00 31.15 6.48
CA SER A 261 8.41 31.34 6.81
C SER A 261 8.52 32.84 7.11
N VAL A 262 8.39 33.18 8.39
CA VAL A 262 9.00 34.40 8.88
C VAL A 262 10.49 34.20 8.63
N LYS A 263 10.99 34.69 7.48
CA LYS A 263 12.42 34.94 7.34
C LYS A 263 12.76 35.80 8.54
N ALA A 264 13.59 35.30 9.45
CA ALA A 264 14.21 36.15 10.45
C ALA A 264 14.91 37.26 9.65
N THR A 265 14.35 38.47 9.69
CA THR A 265 15.07 39.66 9.27
C THR A 265 16.25 39.77 10.19
N ALA A 266 17.45 39.52 9.66
CA ALA A 266 18.66 39.94 10.32
C ALA A 266 18.59 41.45 10.47
N GLU A 267 18.43 41.94 11.70
CA GLU A 267 18.68 43.33 12.01
C GLU A 267 20.20 43.55 11.93
N TRP A 268 20.61 44.49 11.09
CA TRP A 268 21.95 45.08 11.09
C TRP A 268 21.94 46.32 11.97
#